data_AF-A0A925SHD3-F1
#
_entry.id   AF-A0A925SHD3-F1
#
_cell.length_a   1.000
_cell.length_b   1.000
_cell.length_c   1.000
_cell.angle_alpha   90.00
_cell.angle_beta   90.00
_cell.angle_gamma   90.00
#
_symmetry.space_group_name_H-M   'P 1'
#
loop_
_entity.id
_entity.type
_entity.pdbx_description
1 polymer ?
#
loop_
_entity_poly.entity_id
_entity_poly.type
_entity_poly.pdbx_seq_one_letter_code
_entity_poly.pdbx_strand_id
1 'polypeptide(L)'
;MLQDAAARDWEACAARVSADGVTDEAITTEARRLEKLFEAHAVARERFRLDPAGRATANTHFDEAEPGAEEWRVAQVLIDPQDANDWEARFVLSLPETRASGRVALRLEAVAEIGAK
;
A
#
# COMPACT_ATOMS: atom_id res chain seq x y z
N MET A 1 0.37 7.74 1.84
CA MET A 1 0.44 6.73 0.77
C MET A 1 -0.95 6.48 0.23
N LEU A 2 -1.83 5.75 0.93
CA LEU A 2 -3.18 5.47 0.40
C LEU A 2 -4.03 6.71 0.10
N GLN A 3 -3.82 7.80 0.84
CA GLN A 3 -4.42 9.11 0.55
C GLN A 3 -3.97 9.69 -0.79
N ASP A 4 -2.67 9.62 -1.08
CA ASP A 4 -2.09 10.12 -2.32
C ASP A 4 -2.51 9.21 -3.49
N ALA A 5 -2.56 7.89 -3.28
CA ALA A 5 -3.10 6.93 -4.25
C ALA A 5 -4.59 7.19 -4.59
N ALA A 6 -5.44 7.50 -3.60
CA ALA A 6 -6.84 7.86 -3.85
C ALA A 6 -6.99 9.19 -4.60
N ALA A 7 -6.07 10.14 -4.37
CA ALA A 7 -6.00 11.38 -5.12
C ALA A 7 -5.39 11.21 -6.52
N ARG A 8 -4.93 10.00 -6.87
CA ARG A 8 -4.14 9.68 -8.08
C ARG A 8 -2.84 10.49 -8.18
N ASP A 9 -2.32 10.94 -7.04
CA ASP A 9 -1.01 11.58 -6.93
C ASP A 9 0.05 10.50 -6.71
N TRP A 10 0.45 9.87 -7.81
CA TRP A 10 1.38 8.73 -7.80
C TRP A 10 2.80 9.14 -7.43
N GLU A 11 3.20 10.37 -7.72
CA GLU A 11 4.52 10.90 -7.36
C GLU A 11 4.61 11.13 -5.86
N ALA A 12 3.60 11.77 -5.23
CA ALA A 12 3.56 11.91 -3.78
C ALA A 12 3.41 10.54 -3.10
N CYS A 13 2.69 9.60 -3.72
CA CYS A 13 2.59 8.23 -3.24
C CYS A 13 3.96 7.53 -3.24
N ALA A 14 4.69 7.59 -4.35
CA ALA A 14 6.02 7.03 -4.52
C ALA A 14 7.04 7.65 -3.56
N ALA A 15 7.01 8.97 -3.40
CA ALA A 15 7.92 9.67 -2.50
C ALA A 15 7.73 9.26 -1.03
N ARG A 16 6.52 8.82 -0.62
CA ARG A 16 6.27 8.36 0.75
C ARG A 16 6.73 6.94 1.05
N VAL A 17 6.82 6.09 0.02
CA VAL A 17 7.24 4.68 0.18
C VAL A 17 8.69 4.46 -0.22
N SER A 18 9.31 5.45 -0.87
CA SER A 18 10.71 5.39 -1.25
C SER A 18 11.62 5.79 -0.09
N ALA A 19 12.83 5.21 -0.06
CA ALA A 19 13.85 5.55 0.92
C ALA A 19 14.33 7.01 0.77
N ASP A 20 14.99 7.55 1.79
CA ASP A 20 15.55 8.90 1.67
C ASP A 20 16.73 8.91 0.68
N GLY A 21 16.78 9.94 -0.18
CA GLY A 21 17.87 10.13 -1.14
C GLY A 21 17.75 9.35 -2.46
N VAL A 22 16.59 8.76 -2.77
CA VAL A 22 16.30 8.30 -4.14
C VAL A 22 16.28 9.46 -5.14
N THR A 23 16.67 9.16 -6.38
CA THR A 23 16.60 10.09 -7.50
C THR A 23 15.16 10.29 -7.96
N ASP A 24 14.90 11.44 -8.60
CA ASP A 24 13.58 11.75 -9.20
C ASP A 24 13.17 10.69 -10.25
N GLU A 25 14.14 10.10 -10.95
CA GLU A 25 13.93 9.01 -11.91
C GLU A 25 13.42 7.73 -11.24
N ALA A 26 13.94 7.41 -10.04
CA ALA A 26 13.47 6.28 -9.25
C ALA A 26 12.06 6.53 -8.72
N ILE A 27 11.76 7.75 -8.26
CA ILE A 27 10.41 8.16 -7.83
C ILE A 27 9.43 8.03 -8.99
N THR A 28 9.79 8.51 -10.18
CA THR A 28 8.95 8.40 -11.39
C THR A 28 8.69 6.95 -11.78
N THR A 29 9.71 6.09 -11.67
CA THR A 29 9.58 4.66 -11.97
C THR A 29 8.63 3.98 -10.98
N GLU A 30 8.76 4.27 -9.69
CA GLU A 30 7.88 3.72 -8.67
C GLU A 30 6.45 4.26 -8.80
N ALA A 31 6.26 5.54 -9.15
CA ALA A 31 4.95 6.13 -9.40
C ALA A 31 4.18 5.37 -10.50
N ARG A 32 4.85 5.03 -11.61
CA ARG A 32 4.26 4.22 -12.70
C ARG A 32 3.94 2.79 -12.25
N ARG A 33 4.78 2.20 -11.41
CA ARG A 33 4.54 0.87 -10.82
C ARG A 33 3.29 0.90 -9.93
N LEU A 34 3.18 1.90 -9.07
CA LEU A 34 2.03 2.08 -8.17
C LEU A 34 0.74 2.30 -8.97
N GLU A 35 0.77 3.17 -9.97
CA GLU A 35 -0.38 3.40 -10.86
C GLU A 35 -0.88 2.09 -11.49
N LYS A 36 0.02 1.29 -12.04
CA LYS A 36 -0.31 0.00 -12.66
C LYS A 36 -0.92 -1.00 -11.68
N LEU A 37 -0.47 -1.01 -10.43
CA LEU A 37 -1.05 -1.88 -9.39
C LEU A 37 -2.49 -1.48 -9.08
N PHE A 38 -2.78 -0.18 -8.99
CA PHE A 38 -4.13 0.32 -8.71
C PHE A 38 -5.06 0.33 -9.94
N GLU A 39 -4.53 0.18 -11.15
CA GLU A 39 -5.32 0.15 -12.39
C GLU A 39 -6.37 -0.97 -12.38
N ALA A 40 -5.99 -2.19 -11.98
CA ALA A 40 -6.90 -3.33 -11.92
C ALA A 40 -8.07 -3.08 -10.96
N HIS A 41 -7.77 -2.51 -9.78
CA HIS A 41 -8.78 -2.08 -8.83
C HIS A 41 -9.68 -0.99 -9.41
N ALA A 42 -9.10 0.04 -10.05
CA ALA A 42 -9.88 1.14 -10.62
C ALA A 42 -10.84 0.68 -11.73
N VAL A 43 -10.44 -0.31 -12.54
CA VAL A 43 -11.33 -0.92 -13.54
C VAL A 43 -12.47 -1.70 -12.89
N ALA A 44 -12.19 -2.43 -11.81
CA ALA A 44 -13.19 -3.26 -11.14
C ALA A 44 -14.16 -2.45 -10.26
N ARG A 45 -13.65 -1.47 -9.51
CA ARG A 45 -14.33 -0.80 -8.39
C ARG A 45 -14.40 0.73 -8.48
N GLU A 46 -13.87 1.34 -9.53
CA GLU A 46 -13.72 2.79 -9.75
C GLU A 46 -12.84 3.53 -8.73
N ARG A 47 -13.25 3.54 -7.46
CA ARG A 47 -12.59 4.25 -6.36
C ARG A 47 -12.77 3.53 -5.04
N PHE A 48 -11.84 3.75 -4.11
CA PHE A 48 -11.96 3.31 -2.72
C PHE A 48 -12.17 4.50 -1.78
N ARG A 49 -12.80 4.24 -0.64
CA ARG A 49 -13.13 5.20 0.41
C ARG A 49 -11.98 5.32 1.41
N LEU A 50 -11.76 6.55 1.86
CA LEU A 50 -10.78 6.89 2.89
C LEU A 50 -11.41 7.63 4.08
N ASP A 51 -12.73 7.54 4.21
CA ASP A 51 -13.43 8.02 5.40
C ASP A 51 -12.98 7.24 6.65
N PRO A 52 -13.31 7.68 7.87
CA PRO A 52 -12.88 7.02 9.09
C PRO A 52 -13.18 5.51 9.12
N ALA A 53 -14.29 5.07 8.51
CA ALA A 53 -14.61 3.66 8.37
C ALA A 53 -13.69 2.93 7.38
N GLY A 54 -13.39 3.55 6.22
CA GLY A 54 -12.43 3.02 5.25
C GLY A 54 -11.00 2.87 5.80
N ARG A 55 -10.63 3.75 6.74
CA ARG A 55 -9.32 3.77 7.41
C ARG A 55 -9.30 3.08 8.77
N ALA A 56 -10.36 2.36 9.14
CA ALA A 56 -10.43 1.71 10.44
C ALA A 56 -9.34 0.65 10.57
N THR A 57 -8.74 0.54 11.77
CA THR A 57 -7.76 -0.52 12.08
C THR A 57 -8.34 -1.92 11.90
N ALA A 58 -9.67 -2.07 11.99
CA ALA A 58 -10.38 -3.31 11.70
C ALA A 58 -10.17 -3.81 10.25
N ASN A 59 -9.80 -2.93 9.33
CA ASN A 59 -9.52 -3.25 7.93
C ASN A 59 -8.01 -3.45 7.67
N THR A 60 -7.18 -3.37 8.72
CA THR A 60 -5.73 -3.59 8.63
C THR A 60 -5.40 -4.94 9.26
N HIS A 61 -4.93 -5.87 8.44
CA HIS A 61 -4.49 -7.18 8.86
C HIS A 61 -2.97 -7.25 8.83
N PHE A 62 -2.39 -7.80 9.89
CA PHE A 62 -0.97 -8.12 9.95
C PHE A 62 -0.85 -9.63 9.87
N ASP A 63 -0.03 -10.13 8.97
CA ASP A 63 0.36 -11.54 9.04
C ASP A 63 1.19 -11.74 10.30
N GLU A 64 0.83 -12.73 11.11
CA GLU A 64 1.63 -13.13 12.27
C GLU A 64 3.00 -13.58 11.78
N ALA A 65 3.96 -12.65 11.82
CA ALA A 65 5.31 -12.94 11.42
C ALA A 65 5.98 -13.80 12.52
N GLU A 66 6.67 -14.85 12.10
CA GLU A 66 7.42 -15.71 13.01
C GLU A 66 8.36 -14.89 13.91
N PRO A 67 8.61 -15.31 15.17
CA PRO A 67 9.57 -14.65 16.03
C PRO A 67 10.94 -14.51 15.35
N GLY A 68 11.37 -13.27 15.12
CA GLY A 68 12.64 -12.96 14.44
C GLY A 68 12.52 -12.69 12.93
N ALA A 69 11.31 -12.63 12.37
CA ALA A 69 11.10 -12.21 10.99
C ALA A 69 11.69 -10.82 10.71
N GLU A 70 12.34 -10.67 9.56
CA GLU A 70 12.92 -9.41 9.09
C GLU A 70 11.90 -8.55 8.33
N GLU A 71 10.86 -9.17 7.78
CA GLU A 71 9.79 -8.49 7.05
C GLU A 71 8.43 -8.87 7.63
N TRP A 72 7.54 -7.89 7.75
CA TRP A 72 6.14 -8.10 8.11
C TRP A 72 5.23 -7.80 6.94
N ARG A 73 4.24 -8.66 6.69
CA ARG A 73 3.21 -8.41 5.69
C ARG A 73 2.01 -7.75 6.35
N VAL A 74 1.52 -6.70 5.72
CA VAL A 74 0.38 -5.92 6.18
C VAL A 74 -0.60 -5.81 5.02
N ALA A 75 -1.83 -6.27 5.21
CA ALA A 75 -2.91 -6.11 4.24
C ALA A 75 -3.88 -5.04 4.73
N GLN A 76 -4.28 -4.13 3.84
CA GLN A 76 -5.31 -3.14 4.09
C GLN A 76 -6.47 -3.38 3.14
N VAL A 77 -7.64 -3.71 3.66
CA VAL A 77 -8.86 -3.82 2.86
C VAL A 77 -9.23 -2.44 2.31
N LEU A 78 -9.48 -2.37 1.00
CA LEU A 78 -9.92 -1.19 0.27
C LEU A 78 -11.45 -1.18 0.27
N ILE A 79 -12.03 -0.29 1.06
CA ILE A 79 -13.48 -0.18 1.18
C ILE A 79 -14.03 0.56 -0.04
N ASP A 80 -14.88 -0.08 -0.84
CA ASP A 80 -15.50 0.54 -2.01
C ASP A 80 -16.88 1.16 -1.70
N PRO A 81 -17.39 2.09 -2.52
CA PRO A 81 -18.72 2.67 -2.32
C PRO A 81 -19.88 1.67 -2.37
N GLN A 82 -19.69 0.50 -3.00
CA GLN A 82 -20.69 -0.57 -3.07
C GLN A 82 -20.60 -1.53 -1.88
N ASP A 83 -19.69 -1.28 -0.92
CA ASP A 83 -19.46 -2.06 0.30
C ASP A 83 -19.15 -3.55 0.04
N ALA A 84 -18.65 -3.93 -1.15
CA ALA A 84 -18.29 -5.34 -1.36
C ALA A 84 -16.95 -5.69 -0.71
N ASN A 85 -16.03 -4.72 -0.56
CA ASN A 85 -14.87 -4.77 0.32
C ASN A 85 -14.00 -6.02 0.10
N ASP A 86 -13.87 -6.42 -1.16
CA ASP A 86 -13.23 -7.64 -1.63
C ASP A 86 -11.85 -7.38 -2.24
N TRP A 87 -11.34 -6.15 -2.15
CA TRP A 87 -9.98 -5.79 -2.57
C TRP A 87 -9.12 -5.40 -1.38
N GLU A 88 -7.83 -5.68 -1.47
CA GLU A 88 -6.84 -5.29 -0.49
C GLU A 88 -5.57 -4.73 -1.15
N ALA A 89 -4.93 -3.79 -0.45
CA ALA A 89 -3.56 -3.38 -0.71
C ALA A 89 -2.64 -4.13 0.25
N ARG A 90 -1.74 -4.95 -0.29
CA ARG A 90 -0.72 -5.69 0.45
C ARG A 90 0.59 -4.94 0.47
N PHE A 91 1.15 -4.83 1.67
CA PHE A 91 2.39 -4.13 1.95
C PHE A 91 3.38 -5.05 2.64
N VAL A 92 4.66 -4.76 2.42
CA VAL A 92 5.77 -5.39 3.13
C VAL A 92 6.50 -4.30 3.91
N LEU A 93 6.64 -4.50 5.22
CA LEU A 93 7.41 -3.66 6.13
C LEU A 93 8.76 -4.32 6.38
N SER A 94 9.85 -3.64 6.02
CA SER A 94 11.21 -4.09 6.34
C SER A 94 11.63 -3.58 7.71
N LEU A 95 11.81 -4.48 8.68
CA LEU A 95 12.29 -4.14 10.02
C LEU A 95 13.77 -3.70 10.03
N PRO A 96 14.69 -4.34 9.29
CA PRO A 96 16.08 -3.88 9.19
C PRO A 96 16.19 -2.46 8.63
N GLU A 97 15.49 -2.16 7.53
CA GLU A 97 15.51 -0.83 6.91
C GLU A 97 14.84 0.22 7.82
N THR A 98 13.76 -0.17 8.50
CA THR A 98 13.10 0.71 9.47
C THR A 98 14.03 1.06 10.62
N ARG A 99 14.78 0.08 11.13
CA ARG A 99 15.78 0.28 12.19
C ARG A 99 16.96 1.13 11.73
N ALA A 100 17.43 0.92 10.49
CA ALA A 100 18.59 1.62 9.94
C ALA A 100 18.28 3.10 9.61
N SER A 101 17.08 3.38 9.09
CA SER A 101 16.67 4.74 8.69
C SER A 101 15.95 5.52 9.79
N GLY A 102 15.43 4.85 10.82
CA GLY A 102 14.56 5.45 11.84
C GLY A 102 13.17 5.82 11.32
N ARG A 103 12.81 5.38 10.11
CA ARG A 103 11.53 5.65 9.44
C ARG A 103 10.89 4.35 9.00
N VAL A 104 9.56 4.29 8.97
CA VAL A 104 8.83 3.10 8.52
C VAL A 104 9.16 2.82 7.06
N ALA A 105 9.87 1.72 6.80
CA ALA A 105 10.24 1.25 5.46
C ALA A 105 9.16 0.30 4.92
N LEU A 106 8.15 0.88 4.29
CA LEU A 106 6.97 0.17 3.78
C LEU A 106 6.95 0.18 2.25
N ARG A 107 6.79 -1.00 1.64
CA ARG A 107 6.68 -1.18 0.18
C ARG A 107 5.32 -1.74 -0.16
N LEU A 108 4.65 -1.18 -1.18
CA LEU A 108 3.43 -1.80 -1.74
C LEU A 108 3.84 -3.02 -2.58
N GLU A 109 3.38 -4.19 -2.17
CA GLU A 109 3.62 -5.45 -2.87
C GLU A 109 2.60 -5.66 -3.98
N ALA A 110 1.31 -5.57 -3.64
CA ALA A 110 0.22 -5.84 -4.56
C ALA A 110 -1.06 -5.08 -4.20
N VAL A 111 -1.94 -4.89 -5.19
CA VAL A 111 -3.34 -4.49 -5.00
C VAL A 111 -4.17 -5.50 -5.78
N ALA A 112 -4.99 -6.28 -5.07
CA ALA A 112 -5.70 -7.41 -5.67
C ALA A 112 -6.96 -7.73 -4.87
N GLU A 113 -7.79 -8.60 -5.42
CA GLU A 113 -8.89 -9.22 -4.69
C GLU A 113 -8.37 -10.02 -3.49
N ILE A 114 -9.11 -9.98 -2.39
CA ILE A 114 -8.80 -10.74 -1.18
C ILE A 114 -8.82 -12.23 -1.52
N GLY A 115 -7.71 -12.91 -1.22
CA GLY A 115 -7.52 -14.33 -1.53
C GLY A 115 -6.97 -14.63 -2.93
N ALA A 116 -6.70 -13.61 -3.76
CA ALA A 116 -5.96 -13.79 -5.01
C ALA A 116 -4.50 -14.17 -4.72
N LYS A 117 -4.07 -15.33 -5.24
CA LYS A 117 -2.69 -15.84 -5.12
C LYS A 117 -1.73 -15.15 -6.09
#